data_AF-A0A1D6G0Z7-F1
#
_entry.id   AF-A0A1D6G0Z7-F1
#
_cell.length_a   1.000
_cell.length_b   1.000
_cell.length_c   1.000
_cell.angle_alpha   90.00
_cell.angle_beta   90.00
_cell.angle_gamma   90.00
#
_symmetry.space_group_name_H-M   'P 1'
#
loop_
_entity.id
_entity.type
_entity.pdbx_description
1 polymer ?
#
loop_
_entity_poly.entity_id
_entity_poly.type
_entity_poly.pdbx_seq_one_letter_code
_entity_poly.pdbx_strand_id
1 'polypeptide(L)'
;MRKKQPVSFPGRFPKADPAALKLLQRLLAFDPKDRPTPEEALADPYFKGLAKVEREPSCQPITKMEFEFERRKVTKEDVKELIFREILEYHPQLLKDYMNGTEKTNFIYPSAVDNFRRQFANLEENGGKSVAHTASSDRKHVSLPR
;
A
#
# COMPACT_ATOMS: atom_id res chain seq x y z
N MET A 1 0.08 5.62 38.70
CA MET A 1 0.85 4.40 38.39
C MET A 1 2.18 4.44 39.13
N ARG A 2 2.64 3.33 39.70
CA ARG A 2 3.95 3.25 40.38
C ARG A 2 5.07 3.37 39.35
N LYS A 3 5.99 4.32 39.51
CA LYS A 3 7.16 4.46 38.64
C LYS A 3 8.04 3.21 38.78
N LYS A 4 8.26 2.50 37.67
CA LYS A 4 9.18 1.37 37.59
C LYS A 4 10.53 1.90 37.13
N GLN A 5 11.61 1.41 37.75
CA GLN A 5 12.95 1.71 37.26
C GLN A 5 13.18 1.02 35.92
N PRO A 6 13.89 1.66 34.98
CA PRO A 6 14.22 1.04 33.70
C PRO A 6 15.10 -0.19 33.92
N VAL A 7 14.82 -1.25 33.17
CA VAL A 7 15.63 -2.47 33.19
C VAL A 7 16.89 -2.23 32.37
N SER A 8 18.04 -2.61 32.92
CA SER A 8 19.33 -2.51 32.21
C SER A 8 19.35 -3.45 30.99
N PHE A 9 19.62 -2.89 29.82
CA PHE A 9 19.68 -3.65 28.56
C PHE A 9 20.84 -4.63 28.50
N PRO A 10 22.08 -4.27 28.91
CA PRO A 10 23.17 -5.26 29.02
C PRO A 10 22.84 -6.44 29.95
N GLY A 11 22.10 -6.18 31.04
CA GLY A 11 21.66 -7.25 31.95
C GLY A 11 20.60 -8.16 31.32
N ARG A 12 19.72 -7.60 30.48
CA ARG A 12 18.67 -8.36 29.78
C ARG A 12 19.20 -9.12 28.56
N PHE A 13 20.17 -8.54 27.86
CA PHE A 13 20.74 -9.04 26.61
C PHE A 13 22.28 -9.14 26.71
N PRO A 14 22.81 -10.05 27.54
CA PRO A 14 24.24 -10.10 27.85
C PRO A 14 25.14 -10.50 26.67
N LYS A 15 24.56 -11.09 25.61
CA LYS A 15 25.28 -11.52 24.40
C LYS A 15 25.18 -10.53 23.24
N ALA A 16 24.41 -9.46 23.40
CA ALA A 16 24.21 -8.48 22.34
C ALA A 16 25.40 -7.52 22.28
N ASP A 17 25.65 -6.99 21.08
CA ASP A 17 26.69 -6.00 20.87
C ASP A 17 26.38 -4.70 21.67
N PRO A 18 27.36 -4.12 22.39
CA PRO A 18 27.14 -2.91 23.18
C PRO A 18 26.68 -1.69 22.37
N ALA A 19 27.13 -1.53 21.12
CA ALA A 19 26.69 -0.43 20.27
C ALA A 19 25.23 -0.65 19.83
N ALA A 20 24.83 -1.89 19.53
CA ALA A 20 23.44 -2.24 19.25
C ALA A 20 22.52 -1.88 20.43
N LEU A 21 22.92 -2.21 21.64
CA LEU A 21 22.15 -1.94 22.86
C LEU A 21 22.03 -0.43 23.12
N LYS A 22 23.08 0.34 22.85
CA LYS A 22 23.06 1.80 22.98
C LYS A 22 22.10 2.45 21.99
N LEU A 23 22.13 2.03 20.72
CA LEU A 23 21.18 2.50 19.72
C LEU A 23 19.74 2.11 20.10
N LEU A 24 19.52 0.86 20.49
CA LEU A 24 18.22 0.34 20.91
C LEU A 24 17.62 1.15 22.08
N GLN A 25 18.46 1.53 23.05
CA GLN A 25 18.02 2.34 24.19
C GLN A 25 17.49 3.72 23.76
N ARG A 26 18.11 4.35 22.76
CA ARG A 26 17.66 5.64 22.20
C ARG A 26 16.38 5.46 21.37
N LEU A 27 16.28 4.42 20.56
CA LEU A 27 15.10 4.13 19.74
C LEU A 27 13.85 3.84 20.58
N LEU A 28 14.02 3.18 21.72
CA LEU A 28 12.94 2.84 22.65
C LEU A 28 12.69 3.91 23.72
N ALA A 29 13.16 5.15 23.51
CA ALA A 29 12.89 6.25 24.42
C ALA A 29 11.38 6.53 24.50
N PHE A 30 10.90 6.82 25.72
CA PHE A 30 9.49 7.06 25.96
C PHE A 30 9.03 8.38 25.32
N ASP A 31 9.79 9.46 25.55
CA ASP A 31 9.57 10.74 24.87
C ASP A 31 9.99 10.59 23.40
N PRO A 32 9.10 10.87 22.43
CA PRO A 32 9.47 10.88 21.02
C PRO A 32 10.61 11.84 20.69
N LYS A 33 10.80 12.91 21.45
CA LYS A 33 11.89 13.89 21.25
C LYS A 33 13.28 13.35 21.58
N ASP A 34 13.33 12.33 22.42
CA ASP A 34 14.58 11.66 22.80
C ASP A 34 14.99 10.59 21.78
N ARG A 35 14.10 10.25 20.83
CA ARG A 35 14.39 9.28 19.78
C ARG A 35 15.20 9.94 18.66
N PRO A 36 16.21 9.25 18.12
CA PRO A 36 16.95 9.75 16.98
C PRO A 36 16.05 9.82 15.74
N THR A 37 16.37 10.73 14.82
CA THR A 37 15.76 10.67 13.48
C THR A 37 16.23 9.42 12.73
N PRO A 38 15.53 8.98 11.67
CA PRO A 38 16.00 7.89 10.82
C PRO A 38 17.43 8.11 10.31
N GLU A 39 17.77 9.34 9.91
CA GLU A 39 19.09 9.72 9.41
C GLU A 39 20.16 9.58 10.51
N GLU A 40 19.88 10.07 11.72
CA GLU A 40 20.78 9.92 12.86
C GLU A 40 20.98 8.45 13.27
N ALA A 41 19.91 7.64 13.18
CA ALA A 41 19.97 6.23 13.50
C ALA A 41 20.79 5.43 12.47
N LEU A 42 20.66 5.74 11.18
CA LEU A 42 21.45 5.12 10.11
C LEU A 42 22.94 5.51 10.20
N ALA A 43 23.24 6.71 10.67
CA ALA A 43 24.60 7.18 10.93
C ALA A 43 25.24 6.65 12.23
N ASP A 44 24.52 5.87 13.03
CA ASP A 44 25.01 5.36 14.32
C ASP A 44 26.24 4.43 14.14
N PRO A 45 27.24 4.46 15.05
CA PRO A 45 28.40 3.59 14.99
C PRO A 45 28.08 2.10 14.88
N TYR A 46 26.90 1.65 15.34
CA TYR A 46 26.45 0.28 15.17
C TYR A 46 26.38 -0.15 13.70
N PHE A 47 26.04 0.76 12.78
CA PHE A 47 25.98 0.47 11.34
C PHE A 47 27.26 0.83 10.58
N LYS A 48 28.37 1.09 11.29
CA LYS A 48 29.64 1.43 10.66
C LYS A 48 30.08 0.32 9.69
N GLY A 49 30.33 0.70 8.44
CA GLY A 49 30.72 -0.22 7.36
C GLY A 49 29.54 -0.81 6.58
N LEU A 50 28.31 -0.65 7.07
CA LEU A 50 27.08 -0.98 6.35
C LEU A 50 26.42 0.26 5.76
N ALA A 51 26.44 1.38 6.49
CA ALA A 51 25.85 2.64 6.08
C ALA A 51 26.45 3.15 4.76
N LYS A 52 25.59 3.47 3.79
CA LYS A 52 25.98 3.98 2.47
C LYS A 52 25.06 5.13 2.09
N VAL A 53 25.50 6.35 2.41
CA VAL A 53 24.75 7.59 2.16
C VAL A 53 24.25 7.69 0.71
N GLU A 54 25.07 7.28 -0.26
CA GLU A 54 24.70 7.27 -1.69
C GLU A 54 23.51 6.36 -2.04
N ARG A 55 23.24 5.34 -1.21
CA ARG A 55 22.14 4.38 -1.36
C ARG A 55 20.99 4.63 -0.40
N GLU A 56 21.05 5.72 0.36
CA GLU A 56 20.05 6.12 1.36
C GLU A 56 19.46 7.49 1.00
N PRO A 57 18.84 7.66 -0.19
CA PRO A 57 18.28 8.94 -0.59
C PRO A 57 17.06 9.30 0.26
N SER A 58 17.02 10.53 0.77
CA SER A 58 15.81 11.08 1.40
C SER A 58 14.80 11.52 0.33
N CYS A 59 13.53 11.23 0.57
CA CYS A 59 12.45 11.80 -0.23
C CYS A 59 12.22 13.27 0.13
N GLN A 60 11.71 14.05 -0.82
CA GLN A 60 11.25 15.41 -0.51
C GLN A 60 10.08 15.33 0.49
N PRO A 61 9.99 16.28 1.44
CA PRO A 61 8.87 16.32 2.35
C PRO A 61 7.54 16.41 1.59
N ILE A 62 6.66 15.44 1.85
CA ILE A 62 5.31 15.43 1.31
C ILE A 62 4.54 16.60 1.93
N THR A 63 3.89 17.39 1.10
CA THR A 63 3.17 18.59 1.56
C THR A 63 1.91 18.19 2.33
N LYS A 64 1.47 19.04 3.27
CA LYS A 64 0.22 18.79 4.00
C LYS A 64 -1.01 18.73 3.09
N MET A 65 -0.94 19.39 1.92
CA MET A 65 -2.02 19.41 0.93
C MET A 65 -2.24 18.03 0.30
N GLU A 66 -1.19 17.22 0.14
CA GLU A 66 -1.32 15.86 -0.38
C GLU A 66 -2.12 14.95 0.57
N PHE A 67 -2.19 15.27 1.86
CA PHE A 67 -3.00 14.55 2.86
C PHE A 67 -4.39 15.17 3.09
N GLU A 68 -4.81 16.15 2.29
CA GLU A 68 -6.12 16.81 2.47
C GLU A 68 -7.31 15.85 2.27
N PHE A 69 -7.11 14.75 1.54
CA PHE A 69 -8.13 13.70 1.40
C PHE A 69 -8.53 13.06 2.73
N GLU A 70 -7.62 12.98 3.71
CA GLU A 70 -7.90 12.35 5.02
C GLU A 70 -8.81 13.23 5.91
N ARG A 71 -8.81 14.54 5.70
CA ARG A 71 -9.67 15.48 6.44
C ARG A 71 -11.11 15.50 5.92
N ARG A 72 -11.35 15.00 4.71
CA ARG A 72 -12.66 15.00 4.07
C ARG A 72 -13.46 13.78 4.48
N LYS A 73 -14.74 13.98 4.83
CA LYS A 73 -15.69 12.86 4.94
C LYS A 73 -16.07 12.43 3.53
N VAL A 74 -15.65 11.23 3.14
CA VAL A 74 -15.92 10.66 1.81
C VAL A 74 -16.84 9.45 1.96
N THR A 75 -17.79 9.29 1.04
CA THR A 75 -18.61 8.09 0.96
C THR A 75 -17.84 6.95 0.29
N LYS A 76 -18.39 5.74 0.35
CA LYS A 76 -17.81 4.59 -0.36
C LYS A 76 -17.74 4.84 -1.87
N GLU A 77 -18.76 5.46 -2.41
CA GLU A 77 -18.89 5.82 -3.82
C GLU A 77 -17.82 6.86 -4.21
N ASP A 78 -17.57 7.86 -3.36
CA ASP A 78 -16.50 8.84 -3.58
C ASP A 78 -15.11 8.19 -3.57
N VAL A 79 -14.84 7.28 -2.63
CA VAL A 79 -13.56 6.55 -2.59
C VAL A 79 -13.37 5.71 -3.84
N LYS A 80 -14.43 5.04 -4.32
CA LYS A 80 -14.39 4.26 -5.57
C LYS A 80 -14.04 5.15 -6.75
N GLU A 81 -14.65 6.33 -6.82
CA GLU A 81 -14.38 7.32 -7.87
C GLU A 81 -12.95 7.88 -7.79
N LEU A 82 -12.47 8.21 -6.60
CA LEU A 82 -11.10 8.70 -6.38
C LEU A 82 -10.05 7.66 -6.81
N ILE A 83 -10.23 6.40 -6.43
CA ILE A 83 -9.35 5.30 -6.87
C ILE A 83 -9.41 5.15 -8.39
N PHE A 84 -10.60 5.25 -8.98
CA PHE A 84 -10.73 5.14 -10.43
C PHE A 84 -10.00 6.27 -11.15
N ARG A 85 -10.12 7.51 -10.67
CA ARG A 85 -9.39 8.66 -11.22
C ARG A 85 -7.88 8.50 -11.15
N GLU A 86 -7.36 7.98 -10.04
CA GLU A 86 -5.94 7.64 -9.92
C GLU A 86 -5.53 6.63 -10.99
N ILE A 87 -6.34 5.57 -11.23
CA ILE A 87 -6.06 4.60 -12.30
C ILE A 87 -6.05 5.29 -13.67
N LEU A 88 -7.00 6.20 -13.95
CA LEU A 88 -7.08 6.91 -15.23
C LEU A 88 -5.81 7.73 -15.53
N GLU A 89 -5.16 8.29 -14.51
CA GLU A 89 -3.92 9.06 -14.67
C GLU A 89 -2.82 8.22 -15.35
N TYR A 90 -2.74 6.92 -15.04
CA TYR A 90 -1.79 6.00 -15.66
C TYR A 90 -2.30 5.38 -16.98
N HIS A 91 -3.53 5.67 -17.42
CA HIS A 91 -4.16 5.09 -18.62
C HIS A 91 -4.72 6.18 -19.57
N PRO A 92 -3.88 6.83 -20.38
CA PRO A 92 -4.26 8.02 -21.17
C PRO A 92 -5.41 7.81 -22.16
N GLN A 93 -5.56 6.60 -22.72
CA GLN A 93 -6.66 6.28 -23.64
C GLN A 93 -7.99 6.20 -22.88
N LEU A 94 -7.99 5.49 -21.75
CA LEU A 94 -9.17 5.35 -20.89
C LEU A 94 -9.60 6.70 -20.29
N LEU A 95 -8.63 7.55 -19.94
CA LEU A 95 -8.90 8.92 -19.48
C LEU A 95 -9.60 9.76 -20.55
N LYS A 96 -9.18 9.66 -21.83
CA LYS A 96 -9.83 10.35 -22.94
C LYS A 96 -11.27 9.87 -23.11
N ASP A 97 -11.51 8.56 -23.09
CA ASP A 97 -12.85 7.99 -23.25
C ASP A 97 -13.78 8.38 -22.08
N TYR A 98 -13.24 8.45 -20.86
CA TYR A 98 -13.94 8.90 -19.67
C TYR A 98 -14.29 10.40 -19.75
N MET A 99 -13.35 11.26 -20.18
CA MET A 99 -13.55 12.71 -20.32
C MET A 99 -14.53 13.07 -21.45
N ASN A 100 -14.56 12.27 -22.53
CA ASN A 100 -15.42 12.50 -23.68
C ASN A 100 -16.91 12.18 -23.41
N GLY A 101 -17.27 11.83 -22.17
CA GLY A 101 -18.67 11.67 -21.76
C GLY A 101 -19.38 10.52 -22.46
N THR A 102 -18.63 9.50 -22.90
CA THR A 102 -19.21 8.26 -23.42
C THR A 102 -20.06 7.66 -22.30
N GLU A 103 -21.36 7.95 -22.32
CA GLU A 103 -22.31 7.58 -21.27
C GLU A 103 -22.17 6.09 -20.98
N LYS A 104 -21.77 5.80 -19.74
CA LYS A 104 -21.27 4.51 -19.31
C LYS A 104 -20.00 4.17 -20.10
N THR A 105 -18.85 4.48 -19.51
CA THR A 105 -17.78 3.49 -19.55
C THR A 105 -18.44 2.19 -19.08
N ASN A 106 -18.81 1.34 -20.02
CA ASN A 106 -19.08 -0.07 -19.81
C ASN A 106 -17.74 -0.67 -19.38
N PHE A 107 -17.25 -0.25 -18.21
CA PHE A 107 -16.42 -1.06 -17.37
C PHE A 107 -17.36 -2.14 -16.85
N ILE A 108 -17.74 -3.03 -17.77
CA ILE A 108 -17.89 -4.43 -17.48
C ILE A 108 -16.50 -4.82 -16.99
N TYR A 109 -16.24 -4.52 -15.72
CA TYR A 109 -15.53 -5.50 -14.94
C TYR A 109 -16.35 -6.76 -15.19
N PRO A 110 -15.81 -7.82 -15.79
CA PRO A 110 -16.37 -9.12 -15.51
C PRO A 110 -16.01 -9.32 -14.04
N SER A 111 -16.76 -8.65 -13.15
CA SER A 111 -16.79 -9.04 -11.77
C SER A 111 -17.13 -10.52 -11.88
N ALA A 112 -16.35 -11.37 -11.22
CA ALA A 112 -16.65 -12.79 -11.22
C ALA A 112 -18.15 -13.00 -10.90
N VAL A 113 -18.74 -12.07 -10.14
CA VAL A 113 -20.17 -11.95 -9.82
C VAL A 113 -21.08 -11.72 -11.04
N ASP A 114 -20.75 -10.87 -12.01
CA ASP A 114 -21.61 -10.64 -13.19
C ASP A 114 -21.52 -11.79 -14.19
N ASN A 115 -20.32 -12.35 -14.37
CA ASN A 115 -20.15 -13.58 -15.14
C ASN A 115 -20.85 -14.76 -14.44
N PHE A 116 -20.77 -14.83 -13.11
CA PHE A 116 -21.45 -15.85 -12.31
C PHE A 116 -22.97 -15.68 -12.39
N ARG A 117 -23.50 -14.45 -12.31
CA ARG A 117 -24.93 -14.17 -12.48
C ARG A 117 -25.43 -14.57 -13.86
N ARG A 118 -24.67 -14.28 -14.92
CA ARG A 118 -25.01 -14.73 -16.28
C ARG A 118 -24.93 -16.25 -16.42
N GLN A 119 -23.90 -16.88 -15.87
CA GLN A 119 -23.75 -18.34 -15.85
C GLN A 119 -24.89 -19.01 -15.06
N PHE A 120 -25.30 -18.42 -13.93
CA PHE A 120 -26.37 -18.94 -13.08
C PHE A 120 -27.74 -18.77 -13.74
N ALA A 121 -28.03 -17.62 -14.34
CA ALA A 121 -29.25 -17.39 -15.11
C ALA A 121 -29.37 -18.34 -16.31
N ASN A 122 -28.27 -18.55 -17.04
CA ASN A 122 -28.24 -19.52 -18.15
C ASN A 122 -28.41 -20.97 -17.69
N LEU A 123 -28.00 -21.31 -16.45
CA LEU A 123 -28.15 -22.65 -15.86
C LEU A 123 -29.58 -22.89 -15.32
N GLU A 124 -30.23 -21.85 -14.80
CA GLU A 124 -31.64 -21.88 -14.39
C GLU A 124 -32.58 -22.02 -15.58
N GLU A 125 -32.29 -21.36 -16.71
CA GLU A 125 -33.09 -21.49 -17.93
C GLU A 125 -32.88 -22.83 -18.66
N ASN A 126 -31.64 -23.34 -18.69
CA ASN A 126 -31.31 -24.61 -19.32
C ASN A 126 -31.21 -25.72 -18.26
N GLY A 127 -32.38 -26.19 -17.80
CA GLY A 127 -32.51 -27.32 -16.88
C GLY A 127 -31.62 -28.51 -17.25
N GLY A 128 -30.48 -28.62 -16.56
CA GLY A 128 -29.64 -29.81 -16.43
C GLY A 128 -29.28 -30.54 -17.72
N LYS A 129 -28.49 -29.94 -18.61
CA LYS A 129 -27.72 -30.70 -19.61
C LYS A 129 -26.28 -30.22 -19.71
N SER A 130 -25.38 -31.13 -19.34
CA SER A 130 -23.92 -31.04 -19.33
C SER A 130 -23.33 -30.77 -20.72
N VAL A 131 -22.54 -29.70 -20.89
CA VAL A 131 -21.51 -29.61 -21.93
C VAL A 131 -20.29 -28.87 -21.40
N ALA A 132 -19.14 -29.52 -21.55
CA ALA A 132 -17.83 -29.09 -21.10
C ALA A 132 -17.18 -28.05 -22.04
N HIS A 133 -16.29 -27.25 -21.45
CA HIS A 133 -15.17 -26.52 -22.06
C HIS A 133 -15.47 -25.56 -23.23
N THR A 134 -15.61 -24.26 -22.91
CA THR A 134 -14.96 -23.21 -23.70
C THR A 134 -14.10 -22.35 -22.79
N ALA A 135 -12.81 -22.33 -23.14
CA ALA A 135 -11.73 -21.76 -22.37
C ALA A 135 -11.83 -20.23 -22.30
N SER A 136 -11.38 -19.69 -21.17
CA SER A 136 -11.09 -18.27 -20.98
C SER A 136 -9.97 -17.83 -21.93
N SER A 137 -10.33 -17.21 -23.06
CA SER A 137 -9.38 -16.51 -23.92
C SER A 137 -9.34 -15.03 -23.58
N ASP A 138 -8.12 -14.53 -23.38
CA ASP A 138 -7.70 -13.13 -23.31
C ASP A 138 -7.94 -12.34 -22.02
N ARG A 139 -7.15 -12.66 -20.98
CA ARG A 139 -6.57 -11.62 -20.11
C ARG A 139 -5.16 -11.31 -20.59
N LYS A 140 -5.03 -10.38 -21.54
CA LYS A 140 -3.74 -9.70 -21.76
C LYS A 140 -3.50 -8.75 -20.60
N HIS A 141 -2.79 -9.23 -19.58
CA HIS A 141 -2.25 -8.38 -18.52
C HIS A 141 -1.15 -7.50 -19.14
N VAL A 142 -1.47 -6.25 -19.43
CA VAL A 142 -0.45 -5.23 -19.65
C VAL A 142 -0.02 -4.76 -18.26
N SER A 143 1.17 -5.17 -17.83
CA SER A 143 1.78 -4.66 -16.61
C SER A 143 2.09 -3.17 -16.76
N LEU A 144 1.93 -2.42 -15.68
CA LEU A 144 2.30 -1.00 -15.62
C LEU A 144 3.78 -0.81 -16.03
N PRO A 145 4.11 0.18 -16.87
CA PRO A 145 5.50 0.54 -17.13
C PRO A 145 6.16 1.00 -15.81
N ARG A 146 7.37 0.50 -15.56
CA ARG A 146 8.23 0.88 -14.42
C ARG A 146 8.91 2.21 -14.66
#